data_AF-A0A382UJW8-F1
#
_entry.id   AF-A0A382UJW8-F1
#
_cell.length_a   1.000
_cell.length_b   1.000
_cell.length_c   1.000
_cell.angle_alpha   90.00
_cell.angle_beta   90.00
_cell.angle_gamma   90.00
#
_symmetry.space_group_name_H-M   'P 1'
#
loop_
_entity.id
_entity.type
_entity.pdbx_description
1 polymer ?
#
loop_
_entity_poly.entity_id
_entity_poly.type
_entity_poly.pdbx_seq_one_letter_code
_entity_poly.pdbx_strand_id
1 'polypeptide(L)' 'MKKVFNFALYDFANSAFTTIIITFIFSTYFAKQIAPNPVLGQSYWG' A
#
# COMPACT_ATOMS: atom_id res chain seq x y z
N MET A 1 -22.50 18.74 5.46
CA MET A 1 -22.64 17.38 4.90
C MET A 1 -22.03 17.22 3.51
N LYS A 2 -22.43 17.99 2.48
CA LYS A 2 -21.86 17.88 1.10
C LYS A 2 -20.33 17.98 1.02
N LYS A 3 -19.70 18.87 1.81
CA LYS A 3 -18.23 19.04 1.83
C LYS A 3 -17.48 17.78 2.30
N VAL A 4 -17.99 17.10 3.33
CA VAL A 4 -17.40 15.87 3.87
C VAL A 4 -17.53 14.73 2.87
N PHE A 5 -18.71 14.60 2.25
CA PHE A 5 -18.94 13.58 1.22
C PHE A 5 -18.04 13.78 -0.01
N ASN A 6 -17.93 15.02 -0.51
CA ASN A 6 -17.03 15.33 -1.62
C ASN A 6 -15.55 15.05 -1.27
N PHE A 7 -15.14 15.36 -0.04
CA PHE A 7 -13.80 15.06 0.43
C PHE A 7 -13.56 13.55 0.54
N ALA A 8 -14.51 12.77 1.06
CA ALA A 8 -14.40 11.32 1.15
C ALA A 8 -14.28 10.67 -0.24
N LEU A 9 -15.03 11.15 -1.23
CA LEU A 9 -14.91 10.69 -2.61
C LEU A 9 -13.56 11.06 -3.25
N TYR A 10 -13.06 12.26 -2.96
CA TYR A 10 -11.72 12.69 -3.39
C TYR A 10 -10.63 11.80 -2.78
N ASP A 11 -10.69 11.53 -1.48
CA ASP A 11 -9.73 10.69 -0.76
C ASP A 11 -9.77 9.24 -1.26
N PHE A 12 -10.97 8.69 -1.48
CA PHE A 12 -11.15 7.38 -2.10
C PHE A 12 -10.52 7.30 -3.49
N ALA A 13 -10.79 8.29 -4.36
CA ALA A 13 -10.23 8.34 -5.70
C ALA A 13 -8.70 8.44 -5.70
N ASN A 14 -8.11 9.16 -4.74
CA ASN A 14 -6.67 9.29 -4.60
C ASN A 14 -5.98 8.04 -4.01
N SER A 15 -6.70 7.20 -3.26
CA SER A 15 -6.12 6.04 -2.56
C SER A 15 -5.54 4.96 -3.49
N ALA A 16 -6.03 4.88 -4.74
CA ALA A 16 -5.63 3.85 -5.69
C ALA A 16 -4.13 3.91 -6.04
N PHE A 17 -3.56 5.12 -6.17
CA PHE A 17 -2.14 5.30 -6.47
C PHE A 17 -1.26 4.73 -5.38
N THR A 18 -1.50 5.13 -4.13
CA THR A 18 -0.75 4.62 -2.97
C THR A 18 -0.94 3.12 -2.78
N THR A 19 -2.15 2.60 -3.04
CA THR A 19 -2.44 1.17 -2.95
C THR A 19 -1.51 0.36 -3.85
N ILE A 20 -1.39 0.73 -5.13
CA ILE A 20 -0.52 0.04 -6.09
C ILE A 20 0.95 0.07 -5.63
N ILE A 21 1.42 1.23 -5.14
CA ILE A 21 2.79 1.37 -4.66
C ILE A 21 3.04 0.42 -3.49
N ILE A 22 2.15 0.39 -2.49
CA ILE A 22 2.32 -0.44 -1.30
C ILE A 22 2.27 -1.93 -1.67
N THR A 23 1.29 -2.35 -2.48
CA THR A 23 1.06 -3.77 -2.77
C THR A 23 2.09 -4.39 -3.72
N PHE A 24 2.54 -3.66 -4.73
CA PHE A 24 3.39 -4.23 -5.78
C PHE A 24 4.85 -3.80 -5.69
N ILE A 25 5.12 -2.55 -5.34
CA ILE A 25 6.48 -2.02 -5.33
C ILE A 25 7.09 -2.23 -3.95
N PHE A 26 6.43 -1.70 -2.92
CA PHE A 26 6.99 -1.71 -1.57
C PHE A 26 7.02 -3.12 -0.96
N SER A 27 6.07 -4.00 -1.28
CA SER A 27 6.12 -5.42 -0.88
C SER A 27 7.42 -6.12 -1.28
N THR A 28 7.86 -5.92 -2.53
CA THR A 28 9.10 -6.51 -3.05
C THR A 28 10.34 -5.88 -2.43
N TYR A 29 10.31 -4.57 -2.19
CA TYR A 29 11.37 -3.85 -1.50
C TYR A 29 11.50 -4.35 -0.06
N PHE A 30 10.38 -4.46 0.67
CA PHE A 30 10.34 -4.96 2.04
C PHE A 30 10.95 -6.36 2.14
N ALA A 31 10.51 -7.29 1.28
CA ALA A 31 11.01 -8.66 1.32
C ALA A 31 12.52 -8.76 1.04
N LYS A 32 13.07 -7.90 0.18
CA LYS A 32 14.48 -7.96 -0.23
C LYS A 32 15.43 -7.12 0.63
N GLN A 33 14.97 -6.01 1.17
CA GLN A 33 15.83 -4.99 1.78
C GLN A 33 15.60 -4.81 3.28
N ILE A 34 14.40 -5.15 3.78
CA ILE A 34 14.03 -4.94 5.19
C ILE A 34 13.97 -6.26 5.95
N ALA A 35 13.32 -7.28 5.37
CA ALA A 35 13.11 -8.56 6.03
C ALA A 35 14.44 -9.34 6.20
N PRO A 36 14.56 -10.22 7.22
CA PRO A 36 15.78 -11.00 7.45
C PRO A 36 16.21 -11.88 6.28
N ASN A 37 15.25 -12.36 5.49
CA ASN A 37 15.48 -12.99 4.20
C ASN A 37 14.22 -12.89 3.31
N PRO A 38 14.35 -13.10 1.99
CA PRO A 38 13.23 -12.92 1.05
C PRO A 38 12.04 -13.86 1.27
N VAL A 39 12.27 -15.10 1.74
CA VAL A 39 11.20 -16.10 1.95
C VAL A 39 10.34 -15.70 3.14
N LEU A 40 10.96 -15.34 4.27
CA LEU A 40 10.26 -14.80 5.43
C LEU A 40 9.61 -13.45 5.10
N GLY A 41 10.28 -12.61 4.32
CA GLY A 41 9.75 -11.32 3.88
C GLY A 41 8.44 -11.42 3.10
N GLN A 42 8.30 -12.42 2.24
CA GLN A 42 7.03 -12.71 1.56
C GLN A 42 5.96 -13.17 2.57
N SER A 43 6.29 -14.11 3.46
CA SER A 43 5.35 -14.59 4.48
C SER A 43 4.87 -13.51 5.46
N TYR A 44 5.70 -12.51 5.76
CA TYR A 44 5.31 -11.39 6.63
C TYR A 44 4.41 -10.37 5.93
N TRP A 45 4.49 -10.27 4.61
CA TRP A 45 3.71 -9.31 3.84
C TRP A 45 2.27 -9.79 3.61
N GLY A 46 2.08 -11.12 3.48
CA GLY A 46 0.79 -11.77 3.24
C GLY A 46 0.92 -13.02 2.40
#